data_AF-A0A7J5VZB0-F1
#
_entry.id   AF-A0A7J5VZB0-F1
#
_cell.length_a   1.000
_cell.length_b   1.000
_cell.length_c   1.000
_cell.angle_alpha   90.00
_cell.angle_beta   90.00
_cell.angle_gamma   90.00
#
_symmetry.space_group_name_H-M   'P 1'
#
loop_
_entity.id
_entity.type
_entity.pdbx_description
1 polymer ?
#
loop_
_entity_poly.entity_id
_entity_poly.type
_entity_poly.pdbx_seq_one_letter_code
_entity_poly.pdbx_strand_id
1 'polypeptide(L)'
;MKNKSSTLRSIFTLLLLLPAMVIFGQARVQVIHNSADAAASEVDVWLNDGLLIDNFAFRTASPFIDAPAGVDFDVVIQPANSTDTTNALARFTYNLTDGETYVLVANGIVVPDGYNPATPFDIYVYPMGRETAMNPANTDLLVFHGSTDAPVVDVVEVGVGAGTIVDDLAYSAFAGYLELPTLDFSLQIRDQTGTTTVAQFDAPLATLNLDGVAAVVVASGFLDPANNNNGPAFGLYVALPAGGDLVALPAVPISTARLQVIHNSADAAAAEVDVWLNDALLIDNFAFRTASPFIDAPAGVDFDVVIQPANSTDTTNALARFTYNLAGGSKYVLVANGIVVPDGYNPATPFNIYVYGMGQEAANSPDNSDVLVFHGSTDAPTVDVVETGVGAGTIVDDLSYGEFAGYLELPTDDYVLAIRDETGTVTVAMYQAPLATLGLQGAAMTVVASGFLNPAVNN
;
A
#
# COMPACT_ATOMS: atom_id res chain seq x y z
N MET A 1 5.68 112.08 -8.81
CA MET A 1 4.52 111.34 -8.25
C MET A 1 4.69 109.86 -8.55
N LYS A 2 4.51 109.04 -7.51
CA LYS A 2 4.54 107.57 -7.52
C LYS A 2 3.43 107.01 -8.43
N ASN A 3 3.67 105.89 -9.09
CA ASN A 3 3.06 104.61 -8.68
C ASN A 3 3.62 103.41 -9.47
N LYS A 4 3.92 102.37 -8.67
CA LYS A 4 4.23 101.00 -9.08
C LYS A 4 2.99 100.36 -9.69
N SER A 5 3.16 99.47 -10.67
CA SER A 5 2.24 98.35 -10.88
C SER A 5 3.03 97.13 -11.35
N SER A 6 2.79 96.02 -10.68
CA SER A 6 3.55 94.79 -10.66
C SER A 6 3.24 93.86 -11.83
N THR A 7 4.28 93.15 -12.26
CA THR A 7 4.29 91.97 -13.11
C THR A 7 3.34 90.86 -12.63
N LEU A 8 2.56 90.28 -13.54
CA LEU A 8 1.99 88.94 -13.40
C LEU A 8 2.38 88.14 -14.65
N ARG A 9 3.41 87.30 -14.53
CA ARG A 9 3.71 86.26 -15.51
C ARG A 9 2.91 85.02 -15.10
N SER A 10 1.87 84.68 -15.85
CA SER A 10 1.18 83.39 -15.69
C SER A 10 2.12 82.28 -16.15
N ILE A 11 2.70 81.56 -15.20
CA ILE A 11 3.36 80.27 -15.44
C ILE A 11 2.23 79.24 -15.48
N PHE A 12 1.93 78.72 -16.67
CA PHE A 12 1.11 77.52 -16.83
C PHE A 12 2.02 76.32 -16.47
N THR A 13 1.90 75.82 -15.24
CA THR A 13 2.50 74.54 -14.85
C THR A 13 1.63 73.43 -15.44
N LEU A 14 2.07 72.85 -16.56
CA LEU A 14 1.50 71.61 -17.08
C LEU A 14 1.85 70.48 -16.09
N LEU A 15 0.89 70.13 -15.23
CA LEU A 15 1.00 68.97 -14.35
C LEU A 15 0.92 67.72 -15.23
N LEU A 16 2.09 67.17 -15.57
CA LEU A 16 2.20 65.86 -16.21
C LEU A 16 1.78 64.82 -15.15
N LEU A 17 0.52 64.40 -15.21
CA LEU A 17 0.01 63.29 -14.39
C LEU A 17 0.66 62.00 -14.93
N LEU A 18 1.79 61.59 -14.35
CA LEU A 18 2.28 60.23 -14.55
C LEU A 18 1.22 59.29 -13.94
N PRO A 19 0.72 58.27 -14.66
CA PRO A 19 -0.07 57.23 -14.03
C PRO A 19 0.81 56.59 -12.97
N ALA A 20 0.37 56.65 -11.71
CA ALA A 20 0.99 55.88 -10.64
C ALA A 20 0.82 54.40 -11.02
N MET A 21 1.92 53.77 -11.43
CA MET A 21 1.97 52.33 -11.62
C MET A 21 1.83 51.73 -10.21
N VAL A 22 0.63 51.26 -9.88
CA VAL A 22 0.40 50.53 -8.64
C VAL A 22 1.07 49.17 -8.82
N ILE A 23 2.26 49.02 -8.26
CA ILE A 23 2.93 47.72 -8.16
C ILE A 23 2.22 47.00 -7.01
N PHE A 24 1.32 46.08 -7.35
CA PHE A 24 0.87 45.07 -6.39
C PHE A 24 1.96 44.03 -6.23
N GLY A 25 2.02 43.38 -5.06
CA GLY A 25 2.86 42.20 -4.91
C GLY A 25 2.40 41.09 -5.85
N GLN A 26 3.30 40.18 -6.21
CA GLN A 26 3.01 39.01 -7.03
C GLN A 26 3.39 37.74 -6.28
N ALA A 27 2.43 36.81 -6.21
CA ALA A 27 2.68 35.42 -5.82
C ALA A 27 2.60 34.52 -7.06
N ARG A 28 3.16 33.33 -6.98
CA ARG A 28 3.06 32.28 -8.01
C ARG A 28 2.04 31.23 -7.56
N VAL A 29 1.10 30.85 -8.40
CA VAL A 29 0.06 29.86 -8.04
C VAL A 29 -0.13 28.81 -9.13
N GLN A 30 -0.24 27.55 -8.73
CA GLN A 30 -0.82 26.49 -9.55
C GLN A 30 -2.20 26.14 -8.98
N VAL A 31 -3.21 26.07 -9.83
CA VAL A 31 -4.57 25.67 -9.47
C VAL A 31 -4.84 24.26 -10.01
N ILE A 32 -5.40 23.39 -9.18
CA ILE A 32 -5.73 22.00 -9.53
C ILE A 32 -7.23 21.79 -9.29
N HIS A 33 -7.96 21.31 -10.30
CA HIS A 33 -9.37 20.95 -10.17
C HIS A 33 -9.50 19.48 -9.78
N ASN A 34 -9.84 19.22 -8.52
CA ASN A 34 -10.03 17.88 -7.98
C ASN A 34 -11.46 17.61 -7.47
N SER A 35 -12.40 18.55 -7.62
CA SER A 35 -13.81 18.34 -7.27
C SER A 35 -14.46 17.35 -8.24
N ALA A 36 -14.81 16.17 -7.74
CA ALA A 36 -15.48 15.10 -8.49
C ALA A 36 -17.01 15.27 -8.54
N ASP A 37 -17.53 16.42 -8.10
CA ASP A 37 -18.94 16.77 -8.21
C ASP A 37 -19.34 16.94 -9.69
N ALA A 38 -20.43 16.29 -10.10
CA ALA A 38 -20.93 16.37 -11.47
C ALA A 38 -21.30 17.81 -11.87
N ALA A 39 -21.81 18.61 -10.93
CA ALA A 39 -22.14 20.01 -11.14
C ALA A 39 -20.89 20.90 -11.33
N ALA A 40 -19.71 20.40 -10.94
CA ALA A 40 -18.41 21.04 -11.12
C ALA A 40 -17.51 20.25 -12.08
N SER A 41 -18.07 19.48 -13.01
CA SER A 41 -17.29 18.73 -14.01
C SER A 41 -16.45 19.65 -14.90
N GLU A 42 -16.97 20.85 -15.19
CA GLU A 42 -16.26 22.00 -15.75
C GLU A 42 -16.74 23.27 -15.04
N VAL A 43 -15.81 24.19 -14.74
CA VAL A 43 -16.12 25.46 -14.08
C VAL A 43 -15.30 26.60 -14.68
N ASP A 44 -15.82 27.83 -14.60
CA ASP A 44 -15.00 29.01 -14.87
C ASP A 44 -14.39 29.53 -13.58
N VAL A 45 -13.12 29.89 -13.62
CA VAL A 45 -12.39 30.50 -12.50
C VAL A 45 -12.23 31.99 -12.77
N TRP A 46 -12.84 32.82 -11.94
CA TRP A 46 -12.74 34.28 -12.00
C TRP A 46 -11.87 34.81 -10.87
N LEU A 47 -11.04 35.80 -11.19
CA LEU A 47 -10.23 36.57 -10.25
C LEU A 47 -10.79 37.99 -10.16
N ASN A 48 -11.38 38.33 -9.00
CA ASN A 48 -12.27 39.48 -8.86
C ASN A 48 -13.37 39.43 -9.94
N ASP A 49 -13.41 40.42 -10.83
CA ASP A 49 -14.39 40.51 -11.92
C ASP A 49 -13.81 40.10 -13.29
N GLY A 50 -12.61 39.51 -13.34
CA GLY A 50 -11.95 39.07 -14.57
C GLY A 50 -11.92 37.54 -14.70
N LEU A 51 -12.34 37.01 -15.84
CA LEU A 51 -12.21 35.58 -16.16
C LEU A 51 -10.72 35.20 -16.26
N LEU A 52 -10.28 34.26 -15.41
CA LEU A 52 -8.89 33.81 -15.33
C LEU A 52 -8.67 32.49 -16.08
N ILE A 53 -9.53 31.50 -15.83
CA ILE A 53 -9.50 30.18 -16.50
C ILE A 53 -10.91 29.87 -16.97
N ASP A 54 -11.05 29.65 -18.28
CA ASP A 54 -12.32 29.31 -18.94
C ASP A 54 -12.49 27.79 -19.02
N ASN A 55 -13.67 27.29 -18.66
CA ASN A 55 -14.05 25.87 -18.71
C ASN A 55 -12.98 24.92 -18.13
N PHE A 56 -12.51 25.22 -16.92
CA PHE A 56 -11.54 24.41 -16.19
C PHE A 56 -12.16 23.07 -15.80
N ALA A 57 -11.65 22.00 -16.41
CA ALA A 57 -12.23 20.67 -16.29
C ALA A 57 -11.71 19.90 -15.06
N PHE A 58 -12.55 19.03 -14.51
CA PHE A 58 -12.15 18.06 -13.48
C PHE A 58 -10.94 17.23 -13.93
N ARG A 59 -9.98 17.01 -13.01
CA ARG A 59 -8.68 16.37 -13.26
C ARG A 59 -7.84 17.10 -14.29
N THR A 60 -7.79 18.43 -14.18
CA THR A 60 -6.81 19.27 -14.86
C THR A 60 -6.14 20.24 -13.88
N ALA A 61 -5.00 20.80 -14.29
CA ALA A 61 -4.26 21.82 -13.56
C ALA A 61 -3.86 22.99 -14.46
N SER A 62 -3.72 24.18 -13.89
CA SER A 62 -3.06 25.29 -14.56
C SER A 62 -1.53 25.10 -14.55
N PRO A 63 -0.77 25.76 -15.46
CA PRO A 63 0.62 26.06 -15.17
C PRO A 63 0.72 27.00 -13.95
N PHE A 64 1.92 27.19 -13.41
CA PHE A 64 2.15 28.27 -12.45
C PHE A 64 1.95 29.64 -13.10
N ILE A 65 1.03 30.43 -12.57
CA ILE A 65 0.65 31.77 -13.02
C ILE A 65 0.86 32.82 -11.92
N ASP A 66 0.93 34.09 -12.31
CA ASP A 66 1.03 35.18 -11.34
C ASP A 66 -0.34 35.49 -10.73
N ALA A 67 -0.39 35.66 -9.40
CA ALA A 67 -1.56 36.05 -8.65
C ALA A 67 -1.29 37.34 -7.84
N PRO A 68 -2.32 38.16 -7.56
CA PRO A 68 -2.18 39.32 -6.68
C PRO A 68 -1.69 38.91 -5.29
N ALA A 69 -0.79 39.71 -4.70
CA ALA A 69 -0.29 39.48 -3.35
C ALA A 69 -0.19 40.80 -2.56
N GLY A 70 -0.26 40.69 -1.24
CA GLY A 70 -0.28 41.82 -0.30
C GLY A 70 -1.60 42.62 -0.31
N VAL A 71 -2.61 42.16 -1.03
CA VAL A 71 -3.95 42.75 -1.12
C VAL A 71 -5.00 41.65 -1.18
N ASP A 72 -6.20 41.95 -0.70
CA ASP A 72 -7.33 41.03 -0.80
C ASP A 72 -7.81 40.94 -2.25
N PHE A 73 -8.10 39.71 -2.70
CA PHE A 73 -8.74 39.44 -3.97
C PHE A 73 -9.73 38.28 -3.84
N ASP A 74 -10.75 38.27 -4.68
CA ASP A 74 -11.74 37.20 -4.73
C ASP A 74 -11.38 36.16 -5.79
N VAL A 75 -11.54 34.89 -5.45
CA VAL A 75 -11.61 33.78 -6.40
C VAL A 75 -13.06 33.31 -6.44
N VAL A 76 -13.69 33.40 -7.61
CA VAL A 76 -15.09 33.04 -7.81
C VAL A 76 -15.16 31.86 -8.76
N ILE A 77 -15.74 30.76 -8.30
CA ILE A 77 -16.01 29.57 -9.10
C ILE A 77 -17.42 29.69 -9.67
N GLN A 78 -17.52 29.70 -10.99
CA GLN A 78 -18.78 29.82 -11.71
C GLN A 78 -19.09 28.53 -12.48
N PRO A 79 -20.37 28.28 -12.82
CA PRO A 79 -20.70 27.27 -13.83
C PRO A 79 -19.95 27.56 -15.14
N ALA A 80 -19.61 26.52 -15.90
CA ALA A 80 -19.00 26.63 -17.23
C ALA A 80 -19.75 27.61 -18.15
N ASN A 81 -19.01 28.38 -18.96
CA ASN A 81 -19.52 29.39 -19.90
C ASN A 81 -20.26 30.57 -19.24
N SER A 82 -19.91 30.89 -18.00
CA SER A 82 -20.36 32.09 -17.29
C SER A 82 -19.89 33.37 -17.98
N THR A 83 -20.61 34.47 -17.73
CA THR A 83 -20.29 35.79 -18.30
C THR A 83 -20.12 36.88 -17.24
N ASP A 84 -20.38 36.54 -15.98
CA ASP A 84 -20.26 37.41 -14.81
C ASP A 84 -20.08 36.58 -13.53
N THR A 85 -19.89 37.26 -12.40
CA THR A 85 -19.63 36.63 -11.09
C THR A 85 -20.87 36.44 -10.19
N THR A 86 -22.09 36.61 -10.72
CA THR A 86 -23.32 36.75 -9.91
C THR A 86 -23.85 35.42 -9.38
N ASN A 87 -23.77 34.35 -10.17
CA ASN A 87 -24.36 33.04 -9.85
C ASN A 87 -23.29 32.01 -9.45
N ALA A 88 -22.41 32.41 -8.53
CA ALA A 88 -21.25 31.61 -8.15
C ALA A 88 -21.65 30.27 -7.52
N LEU A 89 -20.93 29.22 -7.91
CA LEU A 89 -20.91 27.93 -7.22
C LEU A 89 -20.20 28.06 -5.88
N ALA A 90 -19.10 28.82 -5.84
CA ALA A 90 -18.36 29.15 -4.63
C ALA A 90 -17.61 30.49 -4.78
N ARG A 91 -17.33 31.16 -3.66
CA ARG A 91 -16.54 32.41 -3.60
C ARG A 91 -15.63 32.39 -2.38
N PHE A 92 -14.37 32.72 -2.60
CA PHE A 92 -13.35 32.80 -1.57
C PHE A 92 -12.60 34.12 -1.69
N THR A 93 -12.17 34.69 -0.56
CA THR A 93 -11.32 35.89 -0.53
C THR A 93 -9.97 35.50 0.04
N TYR A 94 -8.89 35.82 -0.67
CA TYR A 94 -7.52 35.51 -0.28
C TYR A 94 -6.65 36.75 -0.23
N ASN A 95 -5.58 36.67 0.56
CA ASN A 95 -4.48 37.64 0.60
C ASN A 95 -3.17 36.86 0.64
N LEU A 96 -2.56 36.68 -0.53
CA LEU A 96 -1.31 35.93 -0.66
C LEU A 96 -0.12 36.79 -0.23
N THR A 97 0.92 36.15 0.28
CA THR A 97 2.17 36.86 0.62
C THR A 97 2.99 37.11 -0.65
N ASP A 98 3.52 38.32 -0.78
CA ASP A 98 4.32 38.72 -1.93
C ASP A 98 5.60 37.87 -2.05
N GLY A 99 5.91 37.42 -3.26
CA GLY A 99 7.08 36.59 -3.58
C GLY A 99 6.95 35.10 -3.23
N GLU A 100 5.84 34.66 -2.64
CA GLU A 100 5.62 33.25 -2.29
C GLU A 100 5.03 32.45 -3.45
N THR A 101 5.22 31.13 -3.40
CA THR A 101 4.64 30.17 -4.36
C THR A 101 3.62 29.27 -3.66
N TYR A 102 2.48 29.01 -4.29
CA TYR A 102 1.37 28.25 -3.71
C TYR A 102 0.82 27.19 -4.67
N VAL A 103 0.29 26.12 -4.09
CA VAL A 103 -0.57 25.14 -4.76
C VAL A 103 -1.97 25.27 -4.19
N LEU A 104 -2.96 25.43 -5.07
CA LEU A 104 -4.38 25.57 -4.72
C LEU A 104 -5.14 24.36 -5.28
N VAL A 105 -5.73 23.53 -4.42
CA VAL A 105 -6.53 22.38 -4.84
C VAL A 105 -8.00 22.65 -4.60
N ALA A 106 -8.76 22.87 -5.67
CA ALA A 106 -10.21 23.01 -5.64
C ALA A 106 -10.86 21.63 -5.48
N ASN A 107 -11.57 21.39 -4.38
CA ASN A 107 -12.10 20.07 -4.06
C ASN A 107 -13.33 20.12 -3.15
N GLY A 108 -14.07 19.02 -3.04
CA GLY A 108 -15.32 18.90 -2.30
C GLY A 108 -16.54 18.95 -3.22
N ILE A 109 -17.72 19.06 -2.62
CA ILE A 109 -19.03 18.96 -3.26
C ILE A 109 -19.71 20.32 -3.23
N VAL A 110 -20.11 20.79 -4.41
CA VAL A 110 -20.83 22.05 -4.63
C VAL A 110 -22.34 21.83 -4.48
N VAL A 111 -22.87 20.73 -5.02
CA VAL A 111 -24.27 20.33 -4.95
C VAL A 111 -24.39 19.05 -4.13
N PRO A 112 -24.80 19.13 -2.85
CA PRO A 112 -24.68 18.02 -1.90
C PRO A 112 -25.61 16.83 -2.17
N ASP A 113 -26.65 17.00 -2.98
CA ASP A 113 -27.65 15.97 -3.24
C ASP A 113 -27.03 14.75 -3.95
N GLY A 114 -27.12 13.58 -3.30
CA GLY A 114 -26.63 12.30 -3.85
C GLY A 114 -25.15 11.99 -3.57
N TYR A 115 -24.51 12.76 -2.68
CA TYR A 115 -23.15 12.50 -2.19
C TYR A 115 -23.13 12.09 -0.72
N ASN A 116 -22.26 11.14 -0.37
CA ASN A 116 -22.07 10.68 1.01
C ASN A 116 -20.59 10.30 1.28
N PRO A 117 -19.87 11.07 2.10
CA PRO A 117 -20.31 12.34 2.70
C PRO A 117 -20.37 13.47 1.68
N ALA A 118 -21.33 14.38 1.84
CA ALA A 118 -21.43 15.60 1.05
C ALA A 118 -20.50 16.70 1.61
N THR A 119 -19.19 16.44 1.59
CA THR A 119 -18.19 17.37 2.12
C THR A 119 -18.17 18.66 1.30
N PRO A 120 -18.37 19.85 1.89
CA PRO A 120 -18.48 21.10 1.14
C PRO A 120 -17.27 21.42 0.28
N PHE A 121 -17.50 22.07 -0.86
CA PHE A 121 -16.45 22.58 -1.74
C PHE A 121 -15.59 23.66 -1.05
N ASP A 122 -14.27 23.55 -1.18
CA ASP A 122 -13.28 24.52 -0.73
C ASP A 122 -12.09 24.56 -1.71
N ILE A 123 -11.24 25.57 -1.59
CA ILE A 123 -9.93 25.63 -2.24
C ILE A 123 -8.86 25.52 -1.15
N TYR A 124 -8.23 24.35 -1.11
CA TYR A 124 -7.20 24.01 -0.14
C TYR A 124 -5.85 24.58 -0.59
N VAL A 125 -5.23 25.41 0.26
CA VAL A 125 -4.03 26.18 -0.09
C VAL A 125 -2.80 25.58 0.61
N TYR A 126 -1.82 25.16 -0.18
CA TYR A 126 -0.49 24.80 0.32
C TYR A 126 0.51 25.93 0.02
N PRO A 127 1.10 26.59 1.03
CA PRO A 127 2.22 27.50 0.82
C PRO A 127 3.51 26.73 0.52
N MET A 128 4.54 27.39 0.00
CA MET A 128 5.81 26.76 -0.37
C MET A 128 5.69 25.76 -1.54
N GLY A 129 4.82 26.08 -2.51
CA GLY A 129 4.79 25.36 -3.78
C GLY A 129 6.16 25.39 -4.48
N ARG A 130 6.49 24.32 -5.19
CA ARG A 130 7.75 24.17 -5.94
C ARG A 130 7.45 24.03 -7.43
N GLU A 131 8.07 24.87 -8.26
CA GLU A 131 7.97 24.77 -9.73
C GLU A 131 8.95 23.73 -10.30
N THR A 132 10.01 23.39 -9.54
CA THR A 132 11.03 22.37 -9.87
C THR A 132 11.46 21.63 -8.61
N ALA A 133 12.01 20.42 -8.76
CA ALA A 133 12.56 19.69 -7.62
C ALA A 133 13.76 20.43 -7.00
N MET A 134 14.01 20.20 -5.70
CA MET A 134 15.18 20.75 -5.01
C MET A 134 16.48 20.09 -5.47
N ASN A 135 16.42 18.80 -5.84
CA ASN A 135 17.54 18.06 -6.41
C ASN A 135 17.19 17.63 -7.85
N PRO A 136 17.99 17.98 -8.87
CA PRO A 136 17.71 17.63 -10.26
C PRO A 136 17.74 16.11 -10.56
N ALA A 137 18.26 15.28 -9.64
CA ALA A 137 18.24 13.82 -9.76
C ALA A 137 17.03 13.16 -9.05
N ASN A 138 16.16 13.96 -8.44
CA ASN A 138 14.98 13.49 -7.72
C ASN A 138 13.70 13.98 -8.42
N THR A 139 12.58 13.37 -8.03
CA THR A 139 11.24 13.91 -8.25
C THR A 139 10.67 14.32 -6.89
N ASP A 140 10.22 15.57 -6.78
CA ASP A 140 9.60 16.08 -5.55
C ASP A 140 8.07 15.98 -5.67
N LEU A 141 7.42 15.23 -4.76
CA LEU A 141 5.96 15.02 -4.80
C LEU A 141 5.26 15.62 -3.59
N LEU A 142 4.42 16.63 -3.80
CA LEU A 142 3.47 17.11 -2.80
C LEU A 142 2.23 16.22 -2.82
N VAL A 143 1.86 15.61 -1.69
CA VAL A 143 0.69 14.72 -1.64
C VAL A 143 -0.48 15.43 -0.97
N PHE A 144 -1.67 15.34 -1.59
CA PHE A 144 -2.92 15.88 -1.07
C PHE A 144 -4.03 14.82 -1.08
N HIS A 145 -4.68 14.63 0.07
CA HIS A 145 -5.82 13.73 0.14
C HIS A 145 -7.11 14.44 -0.26
N GLY A 146 -7.63 14.08 -1.44
CA GLY A 146 -8.84 14.69 -1.97
C GLY A 146 -10.10 13.83 -2.10
N SER A 147 -10.07 12.51 -1.89
CA SER A 147 -11.29 11.69 -1.90
C SER A 147 -12.15 11.99 -0.67
N THR A 148 -13.39 12.43 -0.83
CA THR A 148 -14.24 12.85 0.30
C THR A 148 -14.76 11.68 1.14
N ASP A 149 -14.80 10.48 0.56
CA ASP A 149 -15.38 9.26 1.11
C ASP A 149 -14.35 8.17 1.43
N ALA A 150 -13.06 8.43 1.20
CA ALA A 150 -12.00 7.54 1.66
C ALA A 150 -11.65 7.83 3.14
N PRO A 151 -11.19 6.82 3.91
CA PRO A 151 -10.79 7.00 5.29
C PRO A 151 -9.50 7.84 5.40
N VAL A 152 -9.02 8.08 6.63
CA VAL A 152 -7.61 8.48 6.82
C VAL A 152 -6.72 7.34 6.32
N VAL A 153 -5.69 7.68 5.54
CA VAL A 153 -4.87 6.69 4.83
C VAL A 153 -3.38 6.86 5.03
N ASP A 154 -2.70 5.72 5.00
CA ASP A 154 -1.26 5.63 4.79
C ASP A 154 -0.96 5.40 3.30
N VAL A 155 0.20 5.88 2.87
CA VAL A 155 0.81 5.52 1.58
C VAL A 155 2.05 4.70 1.86
N VAL A 156 2.01 3.41 1.49
CA VAL A 156 3.08 2.44 1.74
C VAL A 156 3.69 2.01 0.41
N GLU A 157 4.99 2.20 0.26
CA GLU A 157 5.76 1.71 -0.87
C GLU A 157 6.14 0.25 -0.65
N VAL A 158 5.76 -0.62 -1.59
CA VAL A 158 5.89 -2.09 -1.47
C VAL A 158 6.73 -2.73 -2.58
N GLY A 159 7.25 -1.94 -3.52
CA GLY A 159 8.08 -2.43 -4.63
C GLY A 159 9.57 -2.38 -4.33
N VAL A 160 10.10 -1.19 -4.03
CA VAL A 160 11.54 -0.97 -3.80
C VAL A 160 11.93 -0.98 -2.31
N GLY A 161 10.95 -1.09 -1.41
CA GLY A 161 11.15 -1.28 0.02
C GLY A 161 11.29 0.01 0.82
N ALA A 162 10.63 1.11 0.40
CA ALA A 162 10.66 2.36 1.16
C ALA A 162 9.72 2.37 2.39
N GLY A 163 8.77 1.42 2.47
CA GLY A 163 7.82 1.33 3.59
C GLY A 163 6.80 2.46 3.58
N THR A 164 6.28 2.85 4.75
CA THR A 164 5.33 3.97 4.87
C THR A 164 6.03 5.29 4.52
N ILE A 165 5.60 5.92 3.42
CA ILE A 165 6.13 7.20 2.94
C ILE A 165 5.21 8.39 3.26
N VAL A 166 3.93 8.12 3.55
CA VAL A 166 2.98 9.07 4.12
C VAL A 166 2.16 8.34 5.16
N ASP A 167 2.02 8.93 6.34
CA ASP A 167 1.41 8.32 7.53
C ASP A 167 0.20 9.17 7.96
N ASP A 168 -0.94 8.54 8.20
CA ASP A 168 -2.19 9.14 8.70
C ASP A 168 -2.66 10.40 7.94
N LEU A 169 -2.62 10.37 6.60
CA LEU A 169 -3.10 11.50 5.80
C LEU A 169 -4.63 11.52 5.81
N ALA A 170 -5.22 12.53 6.44
CA ALA A 170 -6.67 12.75 6.43
C ALA A 170 -7.13 13.55 5.20
N TYR A 171 -8.41 13.44 4.84
CA TYR A 171 -9.02 14.33 3.84
C TYR A 171 -8.65 15.80 4.09
N SER A 172 -8.40 16.55 3.01
CA SER A 172 -7.94 17.96 2.99
C SER A 172 -6.50 18.23 3.45
N ALA A 173 -5.80 17.23 3.99
CA ALA A 173 -4.43 17.43 4.44
C ALA A 173 -3.43 17.30 3.28
N PHE A 174 -2.32 18.02 3.45
CA PHE A 174 -1.12 17.87 2.63
C PHE A 174 -0.03 17.18 3.45
N ALA A 175 0.67 16.20 2.86
CA ALA A 175 1.81 15.54 3.50
C ALA A 175 3.13 16.36 3.41
N GLY A 176 3.13 17.44 2.62
CA GLY A 176 4.34 18.14 2.19
C GLY A 176 5.03 17.45 1.00
N TYR A 177 6.14 18.02 0.56
CA TYR A 177 6.94 17.45 -0.54
C TYR A 177 7.80 16.29 -0.07
N LEU A 178 7.64 15.13 -0.72
CA LEU A 178 8.53 13.99 -0.64
C LEU A 178 9.62 14.13 -1.71
N GLU A 179 10.89 14.14 -1.32
CA GLU A 179 12.02 14.22 -2.24
C GLU A 179 12.51 12.80 -2.57
N LEU A 180 11.93 12.21 -3.62
CA LEU A 180 12.14 10.80 -3.95
C LEU A 180 13.20 10.65 -5.04
N PRO A 181 14.06 9.61 -4.98
CA PRO A 181 14.77 9.17 -6.18
C PRO A 181 13.78 8.93 -7.31
N THR A 182 14.11 9.36 -8.52
CA THR A 182 13.24 9.14 -9.69
C THR A 182 13.29 7.68 -10.11
N LEU A 183 12.42 6.88 -9.51
CA LEU A 183 12.23 5.44 -9.74
C LEU A 183 10.77 5.14 -10.04
N ASP A 184 10.51 3.92 -10.52
CA ASP A 184 9.16 3.39 -10.63
C ASP A 184 8.80 2.67 -9.32
N PHE A 185 7.81 3.21 -8.60
CA PHE A 185 7.38 2.72 -7.29
C PHE A 185 6.07 1.92 -7.40
N SER A 186 5.79 1.08 -6.40
CA SER A 186 4.45 0.49 -6.21
C SER A 186 3.89 0.92 -4.86
N LEU A 187 2.75 1.60 -4.88
CA LEU A 187 2.14 2.28 -3.75
C LEU A 187 0.86 1.56 -3.33
N GLN A 188 0.81 1.04 -2.12
CA GLN A 188 -0.41 0.64 -1.46
C GLN A 188 -0.99 1.80 -0.65
N ILE A 189 -2.29 2.00 -0.80
CA ILE A 189 -3.08 2.90 0.03
C ILE A 189 -3.75 2.06 1.10
N ARG A 190 -3.51 2.37 2.36
CA ARG A 190 -4.04 1.60 3.50
C ARG A 190 -4.83 2.50 4.43
N ASP A 191 -5.72 1.93 5.22
CA ASP A 191 -6.33 2.67 6.33
C ASP A 191 -5.29 3.04 7.39
N GLN A 192 -5.61 4.03 8.23
CA GLN A 192 -4.78 4.49 9.36
C GLN A 192 -4.40 3.41 10.40
N THR A 193 -5.04 2.23 10.36
CA THR A 193 -4.65 1.10 11.22
C THR A 193 -3.60 0.22 10.55
N GLY A 194 -3.34 0.42 9.26
CA GLY A 194 -2.45 -0.39 8.44
C GLY A 194 -2.97 -1.80 8.19
N THR A 195 -4.23 -2.11 8.52
CA THR A 195 -4.81 -3.45 8.46
C THR A 195 -5.56 -3.70 7.16
N THR A 196 -6.12 -2.65 6.56
CA THR A 196 -6.90 -2.75 5.32
C THR A 196 -6.16 -2.07 4.20
N THR A 197 -5.85 -2.80 3.12
CA THR A 197 -5.39 -2.16 1.88
C THR A 197 -6.60 -1.73 1.05
N VAL A 198 -6.71 -0.44 0.81
CA VAL A 198 -7.80 0.21 0.06
C VAL A 198 -7.61 0.04 -1.45
N ALA A 199 -6.38 0.26 -1.93
CA ALA A 199 -6.03 0.18 -3.35
C ALA A 199 -4.52 0.06 -3.53
N GLN A 200 -4.08 -0.30 -4.73
CA GLN A 200 -2.67 -0.28 -5.11
C GLN A 200 -2.48 0.39 -6.48
N PHE A 201 -1.42 1.19 -6.58
CA PHE A 201 -1.07 1.94 -7.80
C PHE A 201 0.42 1.80 -8.10
N ASP A 202 0.75 1.83 -9.39
CA ASP A 202 2.13 2.11 -9.80
C ASP A 202 2.34 3.62 -9.82
N ALA A 203 3.50 4.08 -9.36
CA ALA A 203 3.96 5.45 -9.52
C ALA A 203 5.23 5.45 -10.39
N PRO A 204 5.08 5.42 -11.72
CA PRO A 204 6.17 5.16 -12.66
C PRO A 204 6.97 6.45 -12.97
N LEU A 205 7.62 7.05 -11.96
CA LEU A 205 8.27 8.36 -12.09
C LEU A 205 9.42 8.36 -13.10
N ALA A 206 10.20 7.27 -13.14
CA ALA A 206 11.31 7.12 -14.09
C ALA A 206 10.79 6.88 -15.50
N THR A 207 9.79 6.02 -15.66
CA THR A 207 9.14 5.79 -16.96
C THR A 207 8.49 7.07 -17.51
N LEU A 208 7.99 7.94 -16.63
CA LEU A 208 7.46 9.26 -16.99
C LEU A 208 8.54 10.35 -17.20
N ASN A 209 9.82 10.05 -16.97
CA ASN A 209 10.96 10.96 -17.05
C ASN A 209 10.80 12.21 -16.18
N LEU A 210 10.44 12.02 -14.90
CA LEU A 210 10.16 13.12 -13.96
C LEU A 210 11.39 13.60 -13.17
N ASP A 211 12.61 13.32 -13.63
CA ASP A 211 13.84 13.84 -13.02
C ASP A 211 13.83 15.38 -12.96
N GLY A 212 14.10 15.94 -11.79
CA GLY A 212 14.12 17.38 -11.54
C GLY A 212 12.75 18.05 -11.50
N VAL A 213 11.65 17.28 -11.57
CA VAL A 213 10.29 17.80 -11.53
C VAL A 213 9.76 17.85 -10.10
N ALA A 214 9.11 18.96 -9.74
CA ALA A 214 8.23 19.02 -8.57
C ALA A 214 6.77 18.98 -9.03
N ALA A 215 6.00 18.02 -8.51
CA ALA A 215 4.61 17.77 -8.91
C ALA A 215 3.70 17.56 -7.69
N VAL A 216 2.39 17.56 -7.94
CA VAL A 216 1.38 17.36 -6.88
C VAL A 216 0.60 16.08 -7.16
N VAL A 217 0.59 15.14 -6.23
CA VAL A 217 -0.25 13.94 -6.28
C VAL A 217 -1.53 14.20 -5.50
N VAL A 218 -2.68 14.03 -6.15
CA VAL A 218 -4.00 14.17 -5.53
C VAL A 218 -4.71 12.82 -5.52
N ALA A 219 -5.29 12.45 -4.37
CA ALA A 219 -6.33 11.43 -4.32
C ALA A 219 -7.63 12.03 -4.90
N SER A 220 -8.16 11.43 -5.97
CA SER A 220 -9.21 12.02 -6.80
C SER A 220 -10.36 11.05 -7.06
N GLY A 221 -11.61 11.53 -6.99
CA GLY A 221 -12.80 10.71 -7.18
C GLY A 221 -13.35 10.15 -5.88
N PHE A 222 -14.16 9.09 -6.00
CA PHE A 222 -14.88 8.45 -4.88
C PHE A 222 -14.47 7.00 -4.71
N LEU A 223 -14.20 6.58 -3.47
CA LEU A 223 -13.95 5.19 -3.11
C LEU A 223 -15.21 4.32 -3.29
N ASP A 224 -16.38 4.89 -3.02
CA ASP A 224 -17.69 4.28 -3.27
C ASP A 224 -18.53 5.18 -4.21
N PRO A 225 -18.36 5.03 -5.55
CA PRO A 225 -19.14 5.78 -6.52
C PRO A 225 -20.65 5.57 -6.42
N ALA A 226 -21.10 4.39 -5.99
CA ALA A 226 -22.53 4.08 -5.92
C ALA A 226 -23.25 4.96 -4.88
N ASN A 227 -22.53 5.36 -3.83
CA ASN A 227 -23.00 6.31 -2.81
C ASN A 227 -22.75 7.79 -3.16
N ASN A 228 -22.13 8.07 -4.31
CA ASN A 228 -21.68 9.40 -4.73
C ASN A 228 -22.08 9.69 -6.19
N ASN A 229 -23.39 9.63 -6.47
CA ASN A 229 -24.00 9.88 -7.78
C ASN A 229 -23.44 9.06 -8.97
N ASN A 230 -22.83 7.90 -8.71
CA ASN A 230 -22.06 7.14 -9.71
C ASN A 230 -20.96 7.99 -10.38
N GLY A 231 -20.36 8.90 -9.60
CA GLY A 231 -19.29 9.77 -10.05
C GLY A 231 -17.97 9.05 -10.37
N PRO A 232 -16.93 9.80 -10.74
CA PRO A 232 -15.62 9.23 -11.06
C PRO A 232 -15.04 8.40 -9.89
N ALA A 233 -14.59 7.19 -10.18
CA ALA A 233 -13.97 6.32 -9.19
C ALA A 233 -12.63 6.88 -8.68
N PHE A 234 -12.28 6.47 -7.47
CA PHE A 234 -11.03 6.76 -6.78
C PHE A 234 -9.81 6.42 -7.64
N GLY A 235 -8.82 7.30 -7.62
CA GLY A 235 -7.51 7.08 -8.18
C GLY A 235 -6.51 8.14 -7.73
N LEU A 236 -5.23 7.88 -7.98
CA LEU A 236 -4.17 8.85 -7.78
C LEU A 236 -3.82 9.55 -9.09
N TYR A 237 -3.73 10.88 -9.05
CA TYR A 237 -3.50 11.72 -10.21
C TYR A 237 -2.38 12.71 -9.94
N VAL A 238 -1.53 12.97 -10.92
CA VAL A 238 -0.35 13.83 -10.79
C VAL A 238 -0.54 15.11 -11.60
N ALA A 239 -0.49 16.26 -10.93
CA ALA A 239 -0.42 17.58 -11.54
C ALA A 239 1.03 17.94 -11.80
N LEU A 240 1.39 18.08 -13.08
CA LEU A 240 2.71 18.58 -13.49
C LEU A 240 2.75 20.10 -13.38
N PRO A 241 3.93 20.71 -13.15
CA PRO A 241 4.05 22.17 -12.98
C PRO A 241 3.70 22.94 -14.27
N ALA A 242 3.74 22.27 -15.43
CA ALA A 242 3.31 22.81 -16.71
C ALA A 242 1.78 22.91 -16.87
N GLY A 243 0.99 22.31 -15.97
CA GLY A 243 -0.45 22.20 -16.09
C GLY A 243 -0.91 21.20 -17.15
N GLY A 244 -2.20 21.28 -17.51
CA GLY A 244 -2.88 20.36 -18.43
C GLY A 244 -3.66 19.26 -17.70
N ASP A 245 -3.97 18.19 -18.43
CA ASP A 245 -4.63 17.00 -17.86
C ASP A 245 -3.73 16.37 -16.79
N LEU A 246 -4.32 15.95 -15.67
CA LEU A 246 -3.58 15.23 -14.65
C LEU A 246 -3.17 13.84 -15.17
N VAL A 247 -1.95 13.42 -14.83
CA VAL A 247 -1.45 12.10 -15.19
C VAL A 247 -2.03 11.07 -14.21
N ALA A 248 -2.88 10.17 -14.70
CA ALA A 248 -3.42 9.08 -13.89
C ALA A 248 -2.32 8.06 -13.57
N LEU A 249 -2.15 7.73 -12.29
CA LEU A 249 -1.31 6.62 -11.89
C LEU A 249 -2.03 5.28 -12.17
N PRO A 250 -1.36 4.28 -12.77
CA PRO A 250 -1.99 3.00 -13.07
C PRO A 250 -2.47 2.29 -11.80
N ALA A 251 -3.75 1.94 -11.74
CA ALA A 251 -4.25 1.04 -10.70
C ALA A 251 -3.84 -0.39 -11.02
N VAL A 252 -3.35 -1.12 -10.02
CA VAL A 252 -2.94 -2.52 -10.14
C VAL A 252 -3.62 -3.38 -9.08
N PRO A 253 -3.74 -4.70 -9.28
CA PRO A 253 -4.23 -5.59 -8.23
C PRO A 253 -3.40 -5.46 -6.95
N ILE A 254 -4.07 -5.48 -5.80
CA ILE A 254 -3.39 -5.48 -4.50
C ILE A 254 -2.49 -6.72 -4.44
N SER A 255 -1.20 -6.51 -4.20
CA SER A 255 -0.25 -7.60 -4.04
C SER A 255 -0.57 -8.40 -2.78
N THR A 256 -0.71 -9.71 -2.93
CA THR A 256 -0.93 -10.68 -1.84
C THR A 256 0.35 -11.46 -1.56
N ALA A 257 0.40 -12.09 -0.38
CA ALA A 257 1.34 -13.17 -0.12
C ALA A 257 0.67 -14.50 -0.51
N ARG A 258 1.48 -15.51 -0.81
CA ARG A 258 1.01 -16.88 -1.07
C ARG A 258 1.47 -17.78 0.07
N LEU A 259 0.58 -18.58 0.66
CA LEU A 259 0.95 -19.50 1.72
C LEU A 259 0.32 -20.88 1.57
N GLN A 260 1.07 -21.91 1.93
CA GLN A 260 0.55 -23.25 2.21
C GLN A 260 0.62 -23.49 3.72
N VAL A 261 -0.47 -23.99 4.30
CA VAL A 261 -0.52 -24.38 5.71
C VAL A 261 -0.49 -25.89 5.81
N ILE A 262 0.29 -26.42 6.76
CA ILE A 262 0.38 -27.85 7.07
C ILE A 262 0.03 -28.05 8.55
N HIS A 263 -0.97 -28.87 8.83
CA HIS A 263 -1.31 -29.28 10.18
C HIS A 263 -0.45 -30.47 10.60
N ASN A 264 0.52 -30.24 11.48
CA ASN A 264 1.40 -31.29 12.02
C ASN A 264 1.34 -31.44 13.55
N SER A 265 0.49 -30.68 14.25
CA SER A 265 0.26 -30.89 15.68
C SER A 265 -0.36 -32.26 15.93
N ALA A 266 0.36 -33.13 16.65
CA ALA A 266 -0.10 -34.47 17.02
C ALA A 266 -0.85 -34.49 18.37
N ASP A 267 -1.18 -33.31 18.91
CA ASP A 267 -2.01 -33.17 20.10
C ASP A 267 -3.45 -33.59 19.79
N ALA A 268 -4.00 -34.47 20.63
CA ALA A 268 -5.37 -34.97 20.51
C ALA A 268 -6.42 -33.84 20.63
N ALA A 269 -6.13 -32.79 21.40
CA ALA A 269 -6.99 -31.62 21.49
C ALA A 269 -7.04 -30.77 20.20
N ALA A 270 -6.05 -30.97 19.31
CA ALA A 270 -5.97 -30.34 17.99
C ALA A 270 -6.07 -31.36 16.85
N ALA A 271 -6.66 -32.54 17.09
CA ALA A 271 -6.84 -33.55 16.04
C ALA A 271 -7.56 -32.99 14.79
N GLU A 272 -8.51 -32.07 15.00
CA GLU A 272 -9.10 -31.19 14.01
C GLU A 272 -9.20 -29.78 14.63
N VAL A 273 -8.90 -28.75 13.85
CA VAL A 273 -8.97 -27.34 14.27
C VAL A 273 -9.56 -26.49 13.17
N ASP A 274 -10.20 -25.38 13.53
CA ASP A 274 -10.53 -24.35 12.57
C ASP A 274 -9.40 -23.33 12.50
N VAL A 275 -9.05 -22.91 11.28
CA VAL A 275 -8.08 -21.84 11.03
C VAL A 275 -8.84 -20.59 10.64
N TRP A 276 -8.72 -19.54 11.44
CA TRP A 276 -9.30 -18.23 11.16
C TRP A 276 -8.21 -17.24 10.77
N LEU A 277 -8.49 -16.41 9.77
CA LEU A 277 -7.66 -15.28 9.36
C LEU A 277 -8.41 -14.00 9.75
N ASN A 278 -7.84 -13.24 10.68
CA ASN A 278 -8.56 -12.23 11.44
C ASN A 278 -9.85 -12.85 12.02
N ASP A 279 -11.03 -12.35 11.65
CA ASP A 279 -12.32 -12.86 12.09
C ASP A 279 -13.08 -13.64 10.98
N ALA A 280 -12.38 -14.10 9.94
CA ALA A 280 -12.94 -14.93 8.88
C ALA A 280 -12.43 -16.37 8.95
N LEU A 281 -13.35 -17.35 8.94
CA LEU A 281 -13.02 -18.76 8.87
C LEU A 281 -12.34 -19.04 7.51
N LEU A 282 -11.08 -19.47 7.56
CA LEU A 282 -10.25 -19.74 6.39
C LEU A 282 -10.25 -21.22 6.02
N ILE A 283 -10.03 -22.10 7.01
CA ILE A 283 -10.04 -23.55 6.82
C ILE A 283 -10.87 -24.18 7.94
N ASP A 284 -11.95 -24.86 7.56
CA ASP A 284 -12.87 -25.55 8.46
C ASP A 284 -12.39 -26.98 8.75
N ASN A 285 -12.41 -27.38 10.03
CA ASN A 285 -12.08 -28.73 10.50
C ASN A 285 -10.77 -29.29 9.91
N PHE A 286 -9.71 -28.49 9.94
CA PHE A 286 -8.39 -28.80 9.41
C PHE A 286 -7.72 -29.91 10.22
N ALA A 287 -7.76 -31.13 9.69
CA ALA A 287 -7.31 -32.33 10.38
C ALA A 287 -5.78 -32.47 10.46
N PHE A 288 -5.29 -33.12 11.51
CA PHE A 288 -3.89 -33.54 11.61
C PHE A 288 -3.42 -34.32 10.38
N ARG A 289 -2.19 -34.02 9.91
CA ARG A 289 -1.54 -34.55 8.70
C ARG A 289 -2.23 -34.18 7.39
N THR A 290 -2.80 -32.98 7.35
CA THR A 290 -3.32 -32.40 6.12
C THR A 290 -2.60 -31.10 5.79
N ALA A 291 -2.62 -30.75 4.51
CA ALA A 291 -2.06 -29.52 3.99
C ALA A 291 -3.08 -28.82 3.10
N SER A 292 -3.08 -27.49 3.12
CA SER A 292 -3.85 -26.69 2.17
C SER A 292 -3.17 -26.67 0.80
N PRO A 293 -3.88 -26.31 -0.28
CA PRO A 293 -3.21 -25.71 -1.44
C PRO A 293 -2.53 -24.39 -1.03
N PHE A 294 -1.69 -23.83 -1.91
CA PHE A 294 -1.29 -22.44 -1.75
C PHE A 294 -2.49 -21.51 -1.93
N ILE A 295 -2.73 -20.66 -0.94
CA ILE A 295 -3.80 -19.69 -0.87
C ILE A 295 -3.23 -18.28 -0.76
N ASP A 296 -4.01 -17.29 -1.17
CA ASP A 296 -3.65 -15.89 -1.01
C ASP A 296 -3.87 -15.45 0.45
N ALA A 297 -2.96 -14.62 0.94
CA ALA A 297 -3.03 -14.00 2.25
C ALA A 297 -2.75 -12.49 2.14
N PRO A 298 -3.22 -11.70 3.11
CA PRO A 298 -2.85 -10.29 3.20
C PRO A 298 -1.32 -10.14 3.20
N ALA A 299 -0.85 -9.09 2.53
CA ALA A 299 0.57 -8.79 2.46
C ALA A 299 0.84 -7.33 2.80
N GLY A 300 1.98 -7.13 3.46
CA GLY A 300 2.49 -5.87 3.98
C GLY A 300 1.69 -5.33 5.17
N VAL A 301 0.57 -5.95 5.52
CA VAL A 301 -0.30 -5.60 6.65
C VAL A 301 -0.25 -6.67 7.72
N ASP A 302 -0.45 -6.27 8.97
CA ASP A 302 -0.61 -7.21 10.07
C ASP A 302 -1.96 -7.94 9.95
N PHE A 303 -1.93 -9.26 10.09
CA PHE A 303 -3.13 -10.09 10.19
C PHE A 303 -2.96 -11.17 11.25
N ASP A 304 -4.05 -11.51 11.92
CA ASP A 304 -4.09 -12.57 12.91
C ASP A 304 -4.40 -13.91 12.24
N VAL A 305 -3.69 -14.96 12.68
CA VAL A 305 -4.05 -16.36 12.46
C VAL A 305 -4.46 -16.94 13.79
N VAL A 306 -5.72 -17.31 13.90
CA VAL A 306 -6.31 -17.85 15.13
C VAL A 306 -6.64 -19.33 14.90
N ILE A 307 -6.08 -20.18 15.74
CA ILE A 307 -6.34 -21.62 15.75
C ILE A 307 -7.42 -21.90 16.79
N GLN A 308 -8.54 -22.44 16.34
CA GLN A 308 -9.71 -22.72 17.17
C GLN A 308 -10.00 -24.21 17.28
N PRO A 309 -10.70 -24.67 18.33
CA PRO A 309 -11.29 -26.01 18.32
C PRO A 309 -12.20 -26.20 17.10
N ALA A 310 -12.28 -27.43 16.59
CA ALA A 310 -13.18 -27.79 15.50
C ALA A 310 -14.64 -27.33 15.73
N ASN A 311 -15.31 -26.87 14.67
CA ASN A 311 -16.69 -26.36 14.67
C ASN A 311 -16.89 -25.08 15.50
N SER A 312 -15.85 -24.27 15.63
CA SER A 312 -15.91 -22.93 16.19
C SER A 312 -16.77 -21.98 15.35
N THR A 313 -17.30 -20.94 15.99
CA THR A 313 -18.14 -19.91 15.32
C THR A 313 -17.57 -18.49 15.46
N ASP A 314 -16.48 -18.33 16.20
CA ASP A 314 -15.83 -17.05 16.48
C ASP A 314 -14.35 -17.25 16.85
N THR A 315 -13.64 -16.17 17.18
CA THR A 315 -12.19 -16.14 17.51
C THR A 315 -11.90 -16.07 19.03
N THR A 316 -12.89 -16.31 19.91
CA THR A 316 -12.78 -16.00 21.35
C THR A 316 -12.10 -17.08 22.19
N ASN A 317 -12.32 -18.36 21.89
CA ASN A 317 -11.77 -19.51 22.67
C ASN A 317 -10.53 -20.16 22.02
N ALA A 318 -9.64 -19.32 21.48
CA ALA A 318 -8.50 -19.76 20.70
C ALA A 318 -7.60 -20.76 21.44
N LEU A 319 -7.22 -21.83 20.76
CA LEU A 319 -6.14 -22.72 21.16
C LEU A 319 -4.77 -22.01 21.02
N ALA A 320 -4.61 -21.21 19.96
CA ALA A 320 -3.45 -20.37 19.75
C ALA A 320 -3.80 -19.15 18.86
N ARG A 321 -3.03 -18.07 18.98
CA ARG A 321 -3.14 -16.86 18.14
C ARG A 321 -1.75 -16.36 17.80
N PHE A 322 -1.55 -16.02 16.52
CA PHE A 322 -0.32 -15.45 15.99
C PHE A 322 -0.66 -14.24 15.13
N THR A 323 0.20 -13.23 15.12
CA THR A 323 0.09 -12.07 14.22
C THR A 323 1.25 -12.11 13.24
N TYR A 324 0.96 -11.96 11.95
CA TYR A 324 1.92 -11.99 10.87
C TYR A 324 1.84 -10.75 10.00
N ASN A 325 2.98 -10.36 9.43
CA ASN A 325 3.09 -9.39 8.34
C ASN A 325 3.93 -10.03 7.25
N LEU A 326 3.28 -10.47 6.17
CA LEU A 326 3.94 -11.19 5.08
C LEU A 326 4.30 -10.25 3.94
N ALA A 327 5.44 -10.45 3.28
CA ALA A 327 5.82 -9.63 2.14
C ALA A 327 4.95 -9.97 0.91
N GLY A 328 4.53 -8.93 0.17
CA GLY A 328 3.79 -9.11 -1.08
C GLY A 328 4.62 -9.85 -2.12
N GLY A 329 3.96 -10.69 -2.93
CA GLY A 329 4.60 -11.51 -3.95
C GLY A 329 5.47 -12.66 -3.41
N SER A 330 5.65 -12.77 -2.09
CA SER A 330 6.43 -13.83 -1.46
C SER A 330 5.57 -15.08 -1.20
N LYS A 331 6.26 -16.22 -1.10
CA LYS A 331 5.65 -17.54 -0.92
C LYS A 331 6.13 -18.16 0.40
N TYR A 332 5.19 -18.67 1.18
CA TYR A 332 5.45 -19.18 2.52
C TYR A 332 4.93 -20.61 2.70
N VAL A 333 5.65 -21.41 3.48
CA VAL A 333 5.15 -22.68 4.04
C VAL A 333 5.04 -22.50 5.55
N LEU A 334 3.84 -22.72 6.09
CA LEU A 334 3.51 -22.61 7.50
C LEU A 334 3.21 -23.99 8.05
N VAL A 335 4.00 -24.46 9.01
CA VAL A 335 3.76 -25.76 9.66
C VAL A 335 3.28 -25.53 11.09
N ALA A 336 1.99 -25.78 11.33
CA ALA A 336 1.38 -25.76 12.65
C ALA A 336 1.80 -27.02 13.42
N ASN A 337 2.56 -26.89 14.50
CA ASN A 337 3.20 -28.02 15.17
C ASN A 337 3.37 -27.80 16.68
N GLY A 338 3.55 -28.88 17.44
CA GLY A 338 3.68 -28.83 18.90
C GLY A 338 2.39 -29.21 19.64
N ILE A 339 2.33 -28.89 20.94
CA ILE A 339 1.30 -29.33 21.89
C ILE A 339 0.57 -28.12 22.45
N VAL A 340 -0.76 -28.14 22.38
CA VAL A 340 -1.66 -27.08 22.85
C VAL A 340 -2.18 -27.37 24.26
N VAL A 341 -2.39 -28.65 24.60
CA VAL A 341 -2.75 -29.14 25.93
C VAL A 341 -1.63 -30.04 26.45
N PRO A 342 -0.74 -29.52 27.34
CA PRO A 342 0.48 -30.23 27.75
C PRO A 342 0.27 -31.59 28.45
N ASP A 343 -0.88 -31.80 29.08
CA ASP A 343 -1.13 -32.99 29.89
C ASP A 343 -1.11 -34.26 29.04
N GLY A 344 -0.24 -35.21 29.42
CA GLY A 344 -0.09 -36.49 28.73
C GLY A 344 1.00 -36.52 27.66
N TYR A 345 1.72 -35.43 27.42
CA TYR A 345 2.81 -35.36 26.43
C TYR A 345 4.19 -35.21 27.08
N ASN A 346 5.20 -35.87 26.52
CA ASN A 346 6.59 -35.79 26.97
C ASN A 346 7.59 -35.89 25.79
N PRO A 347 8.26 -34.78 25.41
CA PRO A 347 8.09 -33.44 25.96
C PRO A 347 6.80 -32.77 25.48
N ALA A 348 6.19 -31.96 26.34
CA ALA A 348 5.07 -31.10 25.98
C ALA A 348 5.54 -29.80 25.34
N THR A 349 6.19 -29.90 24.17
CA THR A 349 6.72 -28.73 23.46
C THR A 349 5.56 -27.83 23.00
N PRO A 350 5.54 -26.53 23.36
CA PRO A 350 4.42 -25.65 23.06
C PRO A 350 4.09 -25.56 21.58
N PHE A 351 2.80 -25.46 21.27
CA PHE A 351 2.30 -25.21 19.92
C PHE A 351 2.87 -23.91 19.33
N ASN A 352 3.30 -23.99 18.07
CA ASN A 352 3.75 -22.85 17.28
C ASN A 352 3.42 -23.08 15.79
N ILE A 353 3.48 -22.03 15.00
CA ILE A 353 3.46 -22.10 13.54
C ILE A 353 4.85 -21.73 13.03
N TYR A 354 5.54 -22.72 12.45
CA TYR A 354 6.88 -22.56 11.92
C TYR A 354 6.80 -22.06 10.48
N VAL A 355 7.49 -20.95 10.18
CA VAL A 355 7.38 -20.25 8.90
C VAL A 355 8.66 -20.42 8.08
N TYR A 356 8.52 -20.91 6.86
CA TYR A 356 9.57 -20.91 5.85
C TYR A 356 9.25 -19.88 4.75
N GLY A 357 10.08 -18.85 4.63
CA GLY A 357 9.83 -17.68 3.78
C GLY A 357 10.20 -17.81 2.31
N MET A 358 10.59 -19.01 1.85
CA MET A 358 11.04 -19.26 0.47
C MET A 358 10.25 -20.42 -0.16
N GLY A 359 8.94 -20.48 0.10
CA GLY A 359 8.06 -21.54 -0.40
C GLY A 359 8.07 -21.65 -1.93
N GLN A 360 7.92 -22.86 -2.44
CA GLN A 360 7.86 -23.14 -3.87
C GLN A 360 6.54 -23.84 -4.22
N GLU A 361 5.92 -23.42 -5.33
CA GLU A 361 4.69 -24.05 -5.86
C GLU A 361 4.99 -25.08 -6.96
N ALA A 362 6.22 -25.11 -7.46
CA ALA A 362 6.76 -26.05 -8.43
C ALA A 362 8.28 -26.12 -8.23
N ALA A 363 8.89 -27.22 -8.68
CA ALA A 363 10.34 -27.35 -8.63
C ALA A 363 11.04 -26.30 -9.52
N ASN A 364 12.25 -25.89 -9.12
CA ASN A 364 13.11 -25.00 -9.90
C ASN A 364 13.50 -25.62 -11.24
N SER A 365 13.65 -26.95 -11.29
CA SER A 365 13.87 -27.73 -12.51
C SER A 365 12.68 -28.65 -12.77
N PRO A 366 12.12 -28.66 -13.99
CA PRO A 366 10.99 -29.54 -14.32
C PRO A 366 11.36 -31.03 -14.30
N ASP A 367 12.66 -31.37 -14.35
CA ASP A 367 13.13 -32.75 -14.31
C ASP A 367 13.32 -33.28 -12.88
N ASN A 368 13.29 -32.41 -11.87
CA ASN A 368 13.54 -32.73 -10.47
C ASN A 368 12.25 -32.72 -9.62
N SER A 369 12.38 -33.24 -8.41
CA SER A 369 11.46 -33.05 -7.30
C SER A 369 12.16 -32.21 -6.23
N ASP A 370 11.60 -31.04 -5.92
CA ASP A 370 12.18 -30.15 -4.91
C ASP A 370 11.55 -30.45 -3.55
N VAL A 371 12.36 -30.80 -2.55
CA VAL A 371 11.90 -31.28 -1.25
C VAL A 371 12.38 -30.38 -0.12
N LEU A 372 11.45 -29.65 0.50
CA LEU A 372 11.67 -28.96 1.77
C LEU A 372 11.47 -29.96 2.92
N VAL A 373 12.40 -30.02 3.88
CA VAL A 373 12.29 -30.95 5.03
C VAL A 373 12.06 -30.17 6.31
N PHE A 374 11.05 -30.54 7.08
CA PHE A 374 10.75 -29.95 8.39
C PHE A 374 10.77 -31.01 9.50
N HIS A 375 11.49 -30.74 10.58
CA HIS A 375 11.51 -31.62 11.73
C HIS A 375 10.38 -31.27 12.73
N GLY A 376 9.25 -31.96 12.60
CA GLY A 376 8.09 -31.71 13.47
C GLY A 376 7.93 -32.64 14.68
N SER A 377 8.72 -33.70 14.84
CA SER A 377 8.54 -34.65 15.95
C SER A 377 9.11 -34.12 17.28
N THR A 378 8.29 -33.96 18.31
CA THR A 378 8.71 -33.28 19.56
C THR A 378 9.63 -34.10 20.45
N ASP A 379 9.59 -35.44 20.33
CA ASP A 379 10.32 -36.39 21.16
C ASP A 379 11.44 -37.14 20.41
N ALA A 380 11.68 -36.79 19.14
CA ALA A 380 12.85 -37.25 18.41
C ALA A 380 14.08 -36.36 18.73
N PRO A 381 15.30 -36.93 18.73
CA PRO A 381 16.53 -36.15 18.86
C PRO A 381 16.77 -35.30 17.60
N THR A 382 17.84 -34.50 17.59
CA THR A 382 18.42 -33.98 16.34
C THR A 382 18.81 -35.16 15.45
N VAL A 383 18.49 -35.07 14.16
CA VAL A 383 18.65 -36.20 13.22
C VAL A 383 19.29 -35.83 11.90
N ASP A 384 19.98 -36.82 11.35
CA ASP A 384 20.41 -36.89 9.96
C ASP A 384 19.36 -37.62 9.12
N VAL A 385 19.17 -37.14 7.88
CA VAL A 385 18.45 -37.88 6.83
C VAL A 385 19.49 -38.49 5.90
N VAL A 386 19.65 -39.81 5.97
CA VAL A 386 20.62 -40.56 5.17
C VAL A 386 19.89 -41.36 4.09
N GLU A 387 20.16 -41.06 2.83
CA GLU A 387 19.71 -41.85 1.69
C GLU A 387 20.58 -43.13 1.55
N THR A 388 19.92 -44.28 1.45
CA THR A 388 20.57 -45.60 1.47
C THR A 388 20.20 -46.51 0.29
N GLY A 389 19.26 -46.09 -0.54
CA GLY A 389 18.77 -46.84 -1.70
C GLY A 389 19.59 -46.56 -2.95
N VAL A 390 19.63 -45.30 -3.38
CA VAL A 390 20.35 -44.87 -4.60
C VAL A 390 21.80 -44.43 -4.34
N GLY A 391 22.18 -44.27 -3.07
CA GLY A 391 23.54 -44.01 -2.62
C GLY A 391 23.89 -42.53 -2.48
N ALA A 392 22.95 -41.65 -2.15
CA ALA A 392 23.23 -40.22 -1.98
C ALA A 392 23.90 -39.87 -0.63
N GLY A 393 23.88 -40.76 0.36
CA GLY A 393 24.48 -40.52 1.67
C GLY A 393 23.64 -39.55 2.52
N THR A 394 24.27 -38.79 3.41
CA THR A 394 23.57 -37.78 4.22
C THR A 394 23.11 -36.63 3.32
N ILE A 395 21.79 -36.44 3.21
CA ILE A 395 21.15 -35.38 2.41
C ILE A 395 20.61 -34.23 3.26
N VAL A 396 20.40 -34.48 4.55
CA VAL A 396 20.17 -33.46 5.57
C VAL A 396 20.98 -33.85 6.80
N ASP A 397 21.73 -32.91 7.35
CA ASP A 397 22.69 -33.08 8.43
C ASP A 397 22.21 -32.29 9.65
N ASP A 398 22.19 -32.91 10.83
CA ASP A 398 21.89 -32.28 12.13
C ASP A 398 20.59 -31.44 12.17
N LEU A 399 19.48 -31.92 11.60
CA LEU A 399 18.21 -31.18 11.64
C LEU A 399 17.53 -31.32 13.00
N SER A 400 17.34 -30.19 13.70
CA SER A 400 16.70 -30.17 15.02
C SER A 400 15.21 -29.86 14.95
N TYR A 401 14.46 -30.18 16.01
CA TYR A 401 13.03 -29.87 16.10
C TYR A 401 12.73 -28.40 15.79
N GLY A 402 11.73 -28.17 14.92
CA GLY A 402 11.29 -26.85 14.51
C GLY A 402 12.10 -26.22 13.38
N GLU A 403 13.15 -26.88 12.90
CA GLU A 403 13.99 -26.39 11.81
C GLU A 403 13.53 -26.90 10.44
N PHE A 404 13.84 -26.10 9.42
CA PHE A 404 13.74 -26.48 8.02
C PHE A 404 15.14 -26.72 7.45
N ALA A 405 15.36 -27.83 6.77
CA ALA A 405 16.44 -27.95 5.79
C ALA A 405 15.85 -27.47 4.46
N GLY A 406 16.34 -26.33 3.94
CA GLY A 406 15.85 -25.71 2.71
C GLY A 406 15.73 -26.68 1.53
N TYR A 407 15.07 -26.26 0.46
CA TYR A 407 14.75 -27.16 -0.66
C TYR A 407 15.95 -27.94 -1.20
N LEU A 408 15.82 -29.26 -1.18
CA LEU A 408 16.70 -30.21 -1.85
C LEU A 408 16.18 -30.41 -3.28
N GLU A 409 16.97 -30.06 -4.28
CA GLU A 409 16.64 -30.33 -5.69
C GLU A 409 17.08 -31.76 -6.05
N LEU A 410 16.16 -32.71 -5.91
CA LEU A 410 16.45 -34.13 -6.09
C LEU A 410 16.03 -34.61 -7.49
N PRO A 411 16.79 -35.51 -8.14
CA PRO A 411 16.22 -36.30 -9.23
C PRO A 411 14.90 -36.94 -8.81
N THR A 412 13.92 -37.02 -9.71
CA THR A 412 12.68 -37.71 -9.39
C THR A 412 12.88 -39.22 -9.44
N ASP A 413 13.27 -39.80 -8.31
CA ASP A 413 13.52 -41.24 -8.10
C ASP A 413 12.79 -41.78 -6.84
N ASP A 414 12.82 -43.09 -6.65
CA ASP A 414 12.32 -43.74 -5.44
C ASP A 414 13.46 -43.97 -4.44
N TYR A 415 13.42 -43.25 -3.33
CA TYR A 415 14.49 -43.21 -2.32
C TYR A 415 14.21 -44.10 -1.11
N VAL A 416 15.26 -44.51 -0.41
CA VAL A 416 15.17 -45.16 0.91
C VAL A 416 15.93 -44.33 1.94
N LEU A 417 15.17 -43.73 2.86
CA LEU A 417 15.69 -42.82 3.87
C LEU A 417 15.88 -43.54 5.20
N ALA A 418 17.08 -43.48 5.77
CA ALA A 418 17.37 -43.84 7.14
C ALA A 418 17.51 -42.56 7.96
N ILE A 419 16.66 -42.40 8.97
CA ILE A 419 16.74 -41.30 9.92
C ILE A 419 17.68 -41.74 11.04
N ARG A 420 18.77 -41.01 11.24
CA ARG A 420 19.78 -41.33 12.26
C ARG A 420 19.90 -40.23 13.29
N ASP A 421 20.40 -40.53 14.47
CA ASP A 421 20.78 -39.51 15.45
C ASP A 421 21.92 -38.61 14.93
N GLU A 422 22.17 -37.47 15.58
CA GLU A 422 23.26 -36.52 15.28
C GLU A 422 24.67 -37.13 15.24
N THR A 423 24.85 -38.34 15.77
CA THR A 423 26.14 -39.05 15.68
C THR A 423 26.28 -39.86 14.39
N GLY A 424 25.19 -40.01 13.64
CA GLY A 424 25.07 -40.85 12.45
C GLY A 424 25.15 -42.35 12.74
N THR A 425 25.13 -42.77 14.01
CA THR A 425 25.40 -44.16 14.42
C THR A 425 24.14 -44.97 14.73
N VAL A 426 23.05 -44.32 15.16
CA VAL A 426 21.80 -44.98 15.55
C VAL A 426 20.70 -44.62 14.56
N THR A 427 20.23 -45.59 13.78
CA THR A 427 19.02 -45.43 12.96
C THR A 427 17.77 -45.50 13.85
N VAL A 428 17.03 -44.40 13.93
CA VAL A 428 15.79 -44.30 14.72
C VAL A 428 14.54 -44.66 13.90
N ALA A 429 14.57 -44.47 12.58
CA ALA A 429 13.49 -44.86 11.67
C ALA A 429 14.00 -45.09 10.25
N MET A 430 13.23 -45.83 9.44
CA MET A 430 13.46 -45.93 7.99
C MET A 430 12.16 -45.74 7.22
N TYR A 431 12.26 -45.05 6.09
CA TYR A 431 11.13 -44.72 5.21
C TYR A 431 11.48 -44.96 3.75
N GLN A 432 10.45 -45.26 2.96
CA GLN A 432 10.52 -45.13 1.51
C GLN A 432 10.00 -43.73 1.15
N ALA A 433 10.70 -43.05 0.23
CA ALA A 433 10.25 -41.80 -0.37
C ALA A 433 10.10 -42.03 -1.89
N PRO A 434 8.96 -42.61 -2.33
CA PRO A 434 8.79 -43.08 -3.69
C PRO A 434 8.36 -41.95 -4.63
N LEU A 435 9.23 -40.95 -4.86
CA LEU A 435 8.87 -39.73 -5.59
C LEU A 435 8.50 -40.02 -7.05
N ALA A 436 9.22 -40.95 -7.71
CA ALA A 436 8.93 -41.37 -9.08
C ALA A 436 7.64 -42.16 -9.18
N THR A 437 7.43 -43.13 -8.29
CA THR A 437 6.20 -43.93 -8.26
C THR A 437 4.97 -43.07 -7.97
N LEU A 438 5.11 -42.00 -7.18
CA LEU A 438 4.05 -41.02 -6.94
C LEU A 438 3.89 -39.99 -8.07
N GLY A 439 4.77 -39.99 -9.07
CA GLY A 439 4.71 -39.07 -10.22
C GLY A 439 5.02 -37.61 -9.85
N LEU A 440 5.89 -37.38 -8.87
CA LEU A 440 6.19 -36.05 -8.32
C LEU A 440 7.25 -35.27 -9.13
N GLN A 441 7.42 -35.59 -10.40
CA GLN A 441 8.34 -34.88 -11.29
C GLN A 441 7.86 -33.44 -11.52
N GLY A 442 8.76 -32.47 -11.37
CA GLY A 442 8.49 -31.05 -11.45
C GLY A 442 7.75 -30.46 -10.23
N ALA A 443 7.48 -31.26 -9.20
CA ALA A 443 6.77 -30.82 -8.00
C ALA A 443 7.74 -30.26 -6.96
N ALA A 444 7.33 -29.20 -6.28
CA ALA A 444 7.90 -28.80 -5.00
C ALA A 444 6.99 -29.30 -3.87
N MET A 445 7.58 -29.84 -2.80
CA MET A 445 6.83 -30.43 -1.69
C MET A 445 7.53 -30.20 -0.35
N THR A 446 6.76 -30.30 0.74
CA THR A 446 7.28 -30.30 2.10
C THR A 446 7.11 -31.68 2.72
N VAL A 447 8.22 -32.28 3.15
CA VAL A 447 8.24 -33.51 3.95
C VAL A 447 8.35 -33.12 5.42
N VAL A 448 7.44 -33.64 6.23
CA VAL A 448 7.34 -33.31 7.65
C VAL A 448 7.54 -34.55 8.51
N ALA A 449 8.48 -34.50 9.45
CA ALA A 449 8.50 -35.48 10.55
C ALA A 449 7.27 -35.27 11.44
N SER A 450 6.36 -36.24 11.46
CA SER A 450 5.00 -36.06 12.01
C SER A 450 4.68 -37.05 13.12
N GLY A 451 4.21 -36.54 14.26
CA GLY A 451 3.88 -37.34 15.43
C GLY A 451 5.07 -37.56 16.36
N PHE A 452 5.02 -38.68 17.09
CA PHE A 452 5.98 -39.01 18.14
C PHE A 452 6.85 -40.20 17.75
N LEU A 453 8.15 -40.13 18.02
CA LEU A 453 9.08 -41.26 17.91
C LEU A 453 8.77 -42.35 18.94
N ASN A 454 8.35 -41.95 20.15
CA ASN A 454 7.88 -42.84 21.20
C ASN A 454 6.42 -42.52 21.59
N PRO A 455 5.43 -43.05 20.86
CA PRO A 455 4.02 -42.84 21.18
C PRO A 455 3.60 -43.38 22.55
N ALA A 456 4.34 -44.32 23.15
CA ALA A 456 3.92 -44.93 24.42
C ALA A 456 4.00 -43.97 25.63
N VAL A 457 4.66 -42.82 25.47
CA VAL A 457 4.79 -41.77 26.50
C VAL A 457 4.07 -40.46 26.12
N ASN A 458 3.27 -40.50 25.05
CA ASN A 458 2.53 -39.36 24.50
C ASN A 458 1.05 -39.75 24.30
N ASN A 459 0.15 -38.90 24.79
CA ASN A 459 -1.27 -39.17 25.11
C ASN A 459 -2.10 -39.88 24.02
#